data_AF-G1PY08-F1
#
_entry.id   AF-G1PY08-F1
#
_cell.length_a   1.000
_cell.length_b   1.000
_cell.length_c   1.000
_cell.angle_alpha   90.00
_cell.angle_beta   90.00
_cell.angle_gamma   90.00
#
_symmetry.space_group_name_H-M   'P 1'
#
loop_
_entity.id
_entity.type
_entity.pdbx_description
1 polymer ?
#
loop_
_entity_poly.entity_id
_entity_poly.type
_entity_poly.pdbx_seq_one_letter_code
_entity_poly.pdbx_strand_id
1 'polypeptide(L)'
;AGTEDRAGAYEVVSASLLDGDFRNLRRSAHGENHPEVLTFRIQLESEELILNLERNEGLIASGFTETHYLQDGTEVSLARNHT
;
A
#
# COMPACT_ATOMS: atom_id res chain seq x y z
N ALA A 1 -15.98 -11.77 -38.00
CA ALA A 1 -15.51 -12.76 -37.01
C ALA A 1 -14.08 -12.38 -36.62
N GLY A 2 -13.94 -11.69 -35.49
CA GLY A 2 -12.65 -11.39 -34.87
C GLY A 2 -12.78 -11.82 -33.43
N THR A 3 -11.98 -12.78 -33.01
CA THR A 3 -11.98 -13.35 -31.66
C THR A 3 -11.39 -12.33 -30.71
N GLU A 4 -12.26 -11.62 -29.99
CA GLU A 4 -11.84 -10.83 -28.85
C GLU A 4 -11.31 -11.77 -27.76
N ASP A 5 -10.13 -11.40 -27.32
CA ASP A 5 -9.24 -12.08 -26.42
C ASP A 5 -9.96 -12.53 -25.14
N ARG A 6 -9.75 -13.79 -24.74
CA ARG A 6 -10.30 -14.37 -23.52
C ARG A 6 -9.52 -13.79 -22.34
N ALA A 7 -9.76 -12.52 -22.01
CA ALA A 7 -9.29 -11.92 -20.77
C ALA A 7 -9.88 -12.74 -19.62
N GLY A 8 -9.06 -13.55 -18.97
CA GLY A 8 -9.47 -14.39 -17.85
C GLY A 8 -10.15 -13.52 -16.79
N ALA A 9 -11.36 -13.90 -16.38
CA ALA A 9 -12.06 -13.23 -15.30
C ALA A 9 -11.20 -13.34 -14.03
N TYR A 10 -10.76 -12.21 -13.50
CA TYR A 10 -10.05 -12.15 -12.21
C TYR A 10 -11.06 -12.09 -11.08
N GLU A 11 -10.77 -12.77 -9.98
CA GLU A 11 -11.54 -12.66 -8.75
C GLU A 11 -11.07 -11.44 -7.95
N VAL A 12 -12.01 -10.63 -7.46
CA VAL A 12 -11.71 -9.50 -6.57
C VAL A 12 -12.05 -9.92 -5.14
N VAL A 13 -11.03 -9.98 -4.29
CA VAL A 13 -11.15 -10.38 -2.88
C VAL A 13 -10.71 -9.25 -1.95
N SER A 14 -11.18 -9.30 -0.70
CA SER A 14 -10.85 -8.32 0.34
C SER A 14 -9.75 -8.85 1.24
N ALA A 15 -8.79 -7.98 1.60
CA ALA A 15 -7.78 -8.28 2.60
C ALA A 15 -8.20 -7.72 3.96
N SER A 16 -7.95 -8.49 5.03
CA SER A 16 -8.14 -8.06 6.41
C SER A 16 -6.81 -8.06 7.15
N LEU A 17 -6.54 -6.99 7.91
CA LEU A 17 -5.37 -6.93 8.79
C LEU A 17 -5.50 -7.97 9.91
N LEU A 18 -4.44 -8.75 10.13
CA LEU A 18 -4.41 -9.80 11.15
C LEU A 18 -3.96 -9.30 12.52
N ASP A 19 -3.03 -8.35 12.54
CA ASP A 19 -2.48 -7.79 13.77
C ASP A 19 -2.53 -6.26 13.73
N GLY A 20 -3.26 -5.66 14.67
CA GLY A 20 -3.41 -4.21 14.81
C GLY A 20 -4.79 -3.61 14.44
N ASP A 21 -4.92 -2.30 14.67
CA ASP A 21 -6.09 -1.49 14.29
C ASP A 21 -5.69 -0.48 13.23
N PHE A 22 -6.34 -0.52 12.07
CA PHE A 22 -6.13 0.42 10.96
C PHE A 22 -6.21 1.89 11.37
N ARG A 23 -7.02 2.25 12.38
CA ARG A 23 -7.09 3.63 12.89
C ARG A 23 -5.82 4.04 13.64
N ASN A 24 -5.15 3.10 14.30
CA ASN A 24 -3.86 3.32 14.93
C ASN A 24 -2.73 3.40 13.90
N LEU A 25 -2.78 2.60 12.84
CA LEU A 25 -1.84 2.68 11.70
C LEU A 25 -1.90 4.02 10.98
N ARG A 26 -3.12 4.54 10.71
CA ARG A 26 -3.28 5.84 10.05
C ARG A 26 -2.76 6.99 10.91
N ARG A 27 -2.84 6.89 12.23
CA ARG A 27 -2.28 7.88 13.16
C ARG A 27 -0.76 7.76 13.26
N SER A 28 -0.22 6.55 13.24
CA SER A 28 1.22 6.32 13.33
C SER A 28 1.99 6.63 12.04
N ALA A 29 1.31 6.63 10.88
CA ALA A 29 1.84 7.14 9.62
C ALA A 29 2.28 8.62 9.69
N HIS A 30 1.89 9.36 10.73
CA HIS A 30 2.29 10.75 10.97
C HIS A 30 3.53 10.92 11.86
N GLY A 31 4.26 9.83 12.16
CA GLY A 31 5.68 9.93 12.51
C GLY A 31 6.15 9.34 13.83
N GLU A 32 5.29 8.79 14.69
CA GLU A 32 5.76 8.40 16.04
C GLU A 32 5.90 6.91 16.34
N ASN A 33 5.24 5.97 15.64
CA ASN A 33 5.41 4.52 15.85
C ASN A 33 4.74 3.69 14.73
N HIS A 34 5.26 3.71 13.51
CA HIS A 34 4.76 2.82 12.46
C HIS A 34 5.38 1.41 12.63
N PRO A 35 4.59 0.34 12.51
CA PRO A 35 5.12 -1.01 12.64
C PRO A 35 6.02 -1.37 11.46
N GLU A 36 7.08 -2.13 11.73
CA GLU A 36 8.04 -2.63 10.74
C GLU A 36 7.41 -3.63 9.76
N VAL A 37 6.37 -4.36 10.21
CA VAL A 37 5.68 -5.37 9.42
C VAL A 37 4.18 -5.23 9.62
N LEU A 38 3.42 -5.32 8.52
CA LEU A 38 1.97 -5.48 8.53
C LEU A 38 1.59 -6.84 7.96
N THR A 39 0.76 -7.58 8.68
CA THR A 39 0.29 -8.89 8.25
C THR A 39 -1.17 -8.83 7.85
N PHE A 40 -1.46 -9.26 6.62
CA PHE A 40 -2.80 -9.32 6.05
C PHE A 40 -3.19 -10.76 5.76
N ARG A 41 -4.47 -11.03 5.93
CA ARG A 41 -5.15 -12.26 5.55
C ARG A 41 -6.02 -12.01 4.34
N ILE A 42 -5.91 -12.88 3.35
CA ILE A 42 -6.79 -12.93 2.19
C ILE A 42 -7.38 -14.33 2.12
N GLN A 43 -8.70 -14.42 1.97
CA GLN A 43 -9.39 -15.66 1.66
C GLN A 43 -9.53 -15.76 0.15
N LEU A 44 -8.94 -16.77 -0.47
CA LEU A 44 -9.04 -17.03 -1.90
C LEU A 44 -9.57 -18.44 -2.10
N GLU A 45 -10.77 -18.55 -2.69
CA GLU A 45 -11.50 -19.81 -2.80
C GLU A 45 -11.57 -20.56 -1.44
N SER A 46 -10.90 -21.71 -1.31
CA SER A 46 -10.84 -22.53 -0.09
C SER A 46 -9.50 -22.40 0.65
N GLU A 47 -8.63 -21.49 0.22
CA GLU A 47 -7.28 -21.31 0.77
C GLU A 47 -7.13 -19.95 1.47
N GLU A 48 -6.28 -19.95 2.49
CA GLU A 48 -5.90 -18.75 3.22
C GLU A 48 -4.50 -18.32 2.80
N LEU A 49 -4.38 -17.07 2.37
CA LEU A 49 -3.11 -16.44 2.03
C LEU A 49 -2.75 -15.40 3.10
N ILE A 50 -1.55 -15.52 3.64
CA ILE A 50 -0.98 -14.56 4.57
C ILE A 50 0.07 -13.72 3.84
N LEU A 51 -0.11 -12.41 3.84
CA LEU A 51 0.79 -11.45 3.23
C LEU A 51 1.45 -10.61 4.32
N ASN A 52 2.78 -10.59 4.34
CA ASN A 52 3.56 -9.69 5.17
C ASN A 52 4.08 -8.54 4.31
N LEU A 53 3.71 -7.31 4.67
CA LEU A 53 4.25 -6.09 4.08
C LEU A 53 5.27 -5.53 5.05
N GLU A 54 6.54 -5.65 4.69
CA GLU A 54 7.64 -5.10 5.46
C GLU A 54 7.92 -3.67 5.03
N ARG A 55 8.20 -2.81 6.00
CA ARG A 55 8.69 -1.47 5.70
C ARG A 55 10.05 -1.61 5.03
N ASN A 56 10.22 -0.88 3.93
CA ASN A 56 11.50 -0.79 3.30
C ASN A 56 12.40 0.20 4.05
N GLU A 57 13.52 -0.27 4.59
CA GLU A 57 14.56 0.61 5.13
C GLU A 57 15.38 1.25 4.00
N GLY A 58 15.60 2.57 4.08
CA GLY A 58 16.49 3.28 3.16
C GLY A 58 16.04 3.32 1.70
N LEU A 59 14.78 2.96 1.38
CA LEU A 59 14.27 2.99 0.01
C LEU A 59 14.09 4.40 -0.55
N ILE A 60 14.01 5.36 0.38
CA ILE A 60 13.82 6.76 0.10
C ILE A 60 15.19 7.43 0.26
N ALA A 61 15.86 7.65 -0.88
CA ALA A 61 17.16 8.32 -0.89
C ALA A 61 17.03 9.73 -0.27
N SER A 62 18.10 10.19 0.39
CA SER A 62 18.18 11.57 0.84
C SER A 62 17.97 12.52 -0.36
N GLY A 63 17.11 13.51 -0.19
CA GLY A 63 16.78 14.46 -1.26
C GLY A 63 15.76 13.97 -2.28
N PHE A 64 14.97 12.94 -1.98
CA PHE A 64 13.82 12.60 -2.82
C PHE A 64 12.77 13.74 -2.84
N THR A 65 12.05 13.82 -3.96
CA THR A 65 10.92 14.75 -4.13
C THR A 65 9.64 13.95 -4.16
N GLU A 66 8.70 14.29 -3.28
CA GLU A 66 7.36 13.75 -3.24
C GLU A 66 6.43 14.65 -4.06
N THR A 67 5.64 14.08 -4.97
CA THR A 67 4.67 14.83 -5.78
C THR A 67 3.27 14.30 -5.51
N HIS A 68 2.36 15.21 -5.16
CA HIS A 68 0.93 14.90 -4.99
C HIS A 68 0.10 15.79 -5.92
N TYR A 69 -1.05 15.26 -6.35
CA TYR A 69 -1.98 15.99 -7.19
C TYR A 69 -3.17 16.46 -6.35
N LEU A 70 -3.50 17.75 -6.45
CA LEU A 70 -4.71 18.29 -5.86
C LEU A 70 -5.94 17.75 -6.60
N GLN A 71 -7.13 17.99 -6.02
CA GLN A 71 -8.39 17.53 -6.60
C GLN A 71 -8.64 18.10 -8.01
N ASP A 72 -8.05 19.24 -8.34
CA ASP A 72 -8.09 19.87 -9.67
C ASP A 72 -6.97 19.38 -10.62
N GLY A 73 -6.11 18.46 -10.16
CA GLY A 73 -5.00 17.91 -10.93
C GLY A 73 -3.71 18.73 -10.88
N THR A 74 -3.67 19.84 -10.12
CA THR A 74 -2.44 20.62 -9.95
C THR A 74 -1.38 19.82 -9.19
N GLU A 75 -0.15 19.79 -9.69
CA GLU A 75 0.97 19.14 -9.02
C GLU A 75 1.52 20.00 -7.86
N VAL A 76 1.81 19.35 -6.73
CA VAL A 76 2.49 19.94 -5.58
C VAL A 76 3.67 19.04 -5.23
N SER A 77 4.88 19.57 -5.40
CA SER A 77 6.13 18.85 -5.14
C SER A 77 6.81 19.35 -3.86
N LEU A 78 7.26 18.42 -3.01
CA LEU A 78 7.99 18.71 -1.78
C LEU A 78 9.31 17.95 -1.76
N ALA A 79 10.42 18.68 -1.62
CA ALA A 79 11.71 18.06 -1.33
C ALA A 79 11.75 17.65 0.14
N ARG A 80 12.06 16.38 0.41
CA ARG A 80 12.17 15.84 1.76
C ARG A 80 13.62 15.48 2.05
N ASN A 81 14.10 15.93 3.20
CA ASN A 81 15.38 15.50 3.73
C ASN A 81 15.09 14.44 4.80
N HIS A 82 15.24 13.16 4.46
CA HIS A 82 15.12 12.08 5.44
C HIS A 82 16.49 11.86 6.09
N THR A 83 16.57 12.03 7.41
CA THR A 83 17.72 11.64 8.24
C THR A 83 17.56 10.22 8.76
#